data_AF-A0AAV2EFN4-F1
#
_entry.id   AF-A0AAV2EFN4-F1
#
_cell.length_a   1.000
_cell.length_b   1.000
_cell.length_c   1.000
_cell.angle_alpha   90.00
_cell.angle_beta   90.00
_cell.angle_gamma   90.00
#
_symmetry.space_group_name_H-M   'P 1'
#
loop_
_entity.id
_entity.type
_entity.pdbx_description
1 polymer ?
#
loop_
_entity_poly.entity_id
_entity_poly.type
_entity_poly.pdbx_seq_one_letter_code
_entity_poly.pdbx_strand_id
1 'polypeptide(L)'
;MAAFLPRTRFRVPFTNWSFSLNPGPFNLKEHVLITVFASCGADGTYALSIIVAIRAFYHRGIHIVAALLLVQTTQLLGYGWAGIFRRILVDSPYMWWPGNMPQVSLFRALHEKEKRPSGEQTRLQFSPLLVYQALLTT
;
A
#
# COMPACT_ATOMS: atom_id res chain seq x y z
N MET A 1 -9.48 15.47 -4.13
CA MET A 1 -9.95 15.69 -2.74
C MET A 1 -10.24 17.16 -2.42
N ALA A 2 -9.33 18.11 -2.69
CA ALA A 2 -9.53 19.53 -2.36
C ALA A 2 -10.79 20.24 -2.92
N ALA A 3 -11.30 19.77 -4.07
CA ALA A 3 -12.45 20.37 -4.76
C ALA A 3 -13.82 19.93 -4.18
N PHE A 4 -13.87 18.77 -3.52
CA PHE A 4 -15.13 18.17 -3.05
C PHE A 4 -15.30 18.22 -1.52
N LEU A 5 -14.22 18.47 -0.76
CA LEU A 5 -14.27 18.49 0.70
C LEU A 5 -14.43 19.93 1.24
N PRO A 6 -15.43 20.19 2.11
CA PRO A 6 -15.65 21.50 2.69
C PRO A 6 -14.45 21.90 3.56
N ARG A 7 -14.02 23.17 3.44
CA ARG A 7 -12.92 23.76 4.23
C ARG A 7 -13.31 24.07 5.68
N THR A 8 -14.50 23.63 6.10
CA THR A 8 -15.05 23.89 7.43
C THR A 8 -14.19 23.19 8.48
N ARG A 9 -13.69 23.95 9.46
CA ARG A 9 -12.97 23.40 10.62
C ARG A 9 -14.00 22.82 11.59
N PHE A 10 -14.03 21.50 11.72
CA PHE A 10 -14.87 20.82 12.68
C PHE A 10 -14.18 20.84 14.04
N ARG A 11 -14.79 21.52 15.01
CA ARG A 11 -14.37 21.50 16.41
C ARG A 11 -15.12 20.36 17.10
N VAL A 12 -14.37 19.45 17.72
CA VAL A 12 -14.97 18.32 18.44
C VAL A 12 -15.61 18.88 19.71
N PRO A 13 -16.91 18.62 19.98
CA PRO A 13 -17.51 19.03 21.24
C PRO A 13 -16.76 18.33 22.38
N PHE A 14 -16.47 19.04 23.48
CA PHE A 14 -15.64 18.64 24.63
C PHE A 14 -14.11 18.70 24.52
N THR A 15 -13.51 19.00 23.36
CA THR A 15 -12.04 19.18 23.26
C THR A 15 -11.67 20.43 22.48
N ASN A 16 -10.49 21.00 22.76
CA ASN A 16 -9.92 22.15 22.00
C ASN A 16 -9.39 21.74 20.61
N TRP A 17 -9.68 20.52 20.16
CA TRP A 17 -9.23 19.99 18.88
C TRP A 17 -10.14 20.46 17.74
N SER A 18 -9.53 21.11 16.76
CA SER A 18 -10.19 21.48 15.50
C SER A 18 -9.44 20.84 14.33
N PHE A 19 -10.11 20.06 13.49
CA PHE A 19 -9.53 19.50 12.28
C PHE A 19 -10.30 19.97 11.04
N SER A 20 -9.59 20.11 9.92
CA SER A 20 -10.16 20.44 8.61
C SER A 20 -10.28 19.17 7.79
N LEU A 21 -11.45 18.93 7.18
CA LEU A 21 -11.65 17.82 6.24
C LEU A 21 -11.01 18.08 4.87
N ASN A 22 -10.54 19.30 4.60
CA ASN A 22 -9.83 19.61 3.37
C ASN A 22 -8.31 19.65 3.65
N PRO A 23 -7.55 18.58 3.32
CA PRO A 23 -6.11 18.50 3.56
C PRO A 23 -5.27 19.28 2.51
N GLY A 24 -5.90 19.80 1.45
CA GLY A 24 -5.20 20.48 0.35
C GLY A 24 -5.12 19.65 -0.95
N PRO A 25 -4.34 20.09 -1.95
CA PRO A 25 -4.20 19.40 -3.24
C PRO A 25 -3.63 17.99 -3.04
N PHE A 26 -4.13 17.04 -3.84
CA PHE A 26 -3.77 15.63 -3.71
C PHE A 26 -2.27 15.42 -3.89
N ASN A 27 -1.63 14.83 -2.88
CA ASN A 27 -0.18 14.70 -2.83
C ASN A 27 0.26 13.27 -3.18
N LEU A 28 1.49 13.13 -3.67
CA LEU A 28 2.14 11.84 -3.95
C LEU A 28 2.05 10.88 -2.76
N LYS A 29 2.27 11.40 -1.55
CA LYS A 29 2.18 10.62 -0.30
C LYS A 29 0.78 10.06 -0.05
N GLU A 30 -0.26 10.82 -0.36
CA GLU A 30 -1.65 10.40 -0.19
C GLU A 30 -2.01 9.31 -1.22
N HIS A 31 -1.55 9.45 -2.46
CA HIS A 31 -1.74 8.43 -3.50
C HIS A 31 -1.07 7.10 -3.15
N VAL A 32 0.19 7.16 -2.72
CA VAL A 32 0.93 5.97 -2.27
C VAL A 32 0.20 5.30 -1.11
N LEU A 33 -0.24 6.07 -0.12
CA LEU A 33 -0.94 5.54 1.05
C LEU A 33 -2.25 4.84 0.66
N ILE A 34 -3.08 5.44 -0.18
CA ILE A 34 -4.34 4.85 -0.65
C ILE A 34 -4.06 3.55 -1.41
N THR A 35 -3.02 3.52 -2.25
CA THR A 35 -2.68 2.33 -3.01
C THR A 35 -2.26 1.18 -2.10
N VAL A 36 -1.45 1.45 -1.07
CA VAL A 36 -1.07 0.43 -0.07
C VAL A 36 -2.32 -0.10 0.65
N PHE A 37 -3.23 0.77 1.09
CA PHE A 37 -4.49 0.32 1.72
C PHE A 37 -5.35 -0.52 0.79
N ALA A 38 -5.45 -0.15 -0.49
CA ALA A 38 -6.18 -0.92 -1.49
C ALA A 38 -5.54 -2.29 -1.72
N SER A 39 -4.21 -2.35 -1.83
CA SER A 39 -3.47 -3.62 -1.96
C SER A 39 -3.68 -4.54 -0.76
N CYS A 40 -3.68 -4.02 0.47
CA CYS A 40 -3.92 -4.82 1.67
C CYS A 40 -5.34 -5.42 1.73
N GLY A 41 -6.34 -4.75 1.14
CA GLY A 41 -7.72 -5.25 1.09
C GLY A 41 -8.00 -6.20 -0.07
N ALA A 42 -7.19 -6.15 -1.13
CA ALA A 42 -7.35 -7.01 -2.30
C ALA A 42 -6.82 -8.43 -2.06
N ASP A 43 -5.83 -8.59 -1.19
CA ASP A 43 -5.19 -9.88 -0.93
C ASP A 43 -5.94 -10.73 0.10
N GLY A 44 -5.94 -12.04 -0.11
CA GLY A 44 -6.63 -13.01 0.74
C GLY A 44 -5.85 -13.30 2.01
N THR A 45 -6.55 -13.40 3.15
CA THR A 45 -5.88 -13.75 4.42
C THR A 45 -5.54 -15.24 4.50
N TYR A 46 -4.28 -15.58 4.79
CA TYR A 46 -3.81 -16.97 4.93
C TYR A 46 -4.64 -17.81 5.91
N ALA A 47 -5.06 -17.24 7.04
CA ALA A 47 -5.88 -17.95 8.03
C ALA A 47 -7.25 -18.40 7.48
N LEU A 48 -7.78 -17.76 6.43
CA LEU A 48 -9.00 -18.23 5.78
C LEU A 48 -8.79 -19.59 5.13
N SER A 49 -7.62 -19.84 4.54
CA SER A 49 -7.28 -21.14 3.96
C SER A 49 -7.31 -22.25 5.02
N ILE A 50 -6.85 -21.96 6.25
CA ILE A 50 -6.89 -22.90 7.38
C ILE A 50 -8.34 -23.17 7.79
N ILE A 51 -9.16 -22.12 7.95
CA ILE A 51 -10.57 -22.25 8.34
C ILE A 51 -11.35 -23.06 7.29
N VAL A 52 -11.13 -22.77 6.00
CA VAL A 52 -11.74 -23.50 4.89
C VAL A 52 -11.29 -24.97 4.91
N ALA A 53 -10.00 -25.26 5.13
CA ALA A 53 -9.51 -26.62 5.23
C ALA A 53 -10.17 -27.39 6.39
N ILE A 54 -10.30 -26.79 7.57
CA ILE A 54 -10.97 -27.44 8.71
C ILE A 54 -12.44 -27.73 8.39
N ARG A 55 -13.13 -26.79 7.75
CA ARG A 55 -14.54 -26.95 7.38
C ARG A 55 -14.74 -28.00 6.28
N ALA A 56 -13.82 -28.04 5.30
CA ALA A 56 -13.89 -28.94 4.15
C ALA A 56 -13.48 -30.37 4.48
N PHE A 57 -12.39 -30.57 5.24
CA PHE A 57 -11.83 -31.90 5.52
C PHE A 57 -12.30 -32.51 6.84
N TYR A 58 -12.58 -31.70 7.87
CA TYR A 58 -12.94 -32.18 9.20
C TYR A 58 -14.41 -31.96 9.55
N HIS A 59 -15.20 -31.35 8.65
CA HIS A 59 -16.62 -31.08 8.79
C HIS A 59 -17.02 -30.43 10.13
N ARG A 60 -16.10 -29.69 10.76
CA ARG A 60 -16.35 -29.00 12.04
C ARG A 60 -16.67 -27.53 11.83
N GLY A 61 -17.74 -27.09 12.48
CA GLY A 61 -18.07 -25.67 12.61
C GLY A 61 -17.20 -25.03 13.67
N ILE A 62 -16.35 -24.09 13.27
CA ILE A 62 -15.60 -23.24 14.20
C ILE A 62 -16.49 -22.07 14.61
N HIS A 63 -16.47 -21.71 15.89
CA HIS A 63 -17.19 -20.53 16.37
C HIS A 63 -16.64 -19.26 15.71
N ILE A 64 -17.53 -18.36 15.25
CA ILE A 64 -17.17 -17.16 14.49
C ILE A 64 -16.13 -16.31 15.23
N VAL A 65 -16.28 -16.16 16.55
CA VAL A 65 -15.33 -15.40 17.38
C VAL A 65 -13.93 -16.04 17.37
N ALA A 66 -13.84 -17.36 17.45
CA ALA A 66 -12.56 -18.06 17.42
C ALA A 66 -11.89 -17.94 16.03
N ALA A 67 -12.68 -17.99 14.96
CA ALA A 67 -12.18 -17.76 13.60
C ALA A 67 -11.67 -16.32 13.40
N LEU A 68 -12.40 -15.32 13.91
CA LEU A 68 -11.97 -13.91 13.85
C LEU A 68 -10.69 -13.66 14.65
N LEU A 69 -10.58 -14.23 15.86
CA LEU A 69 -9.35 -14.12 16.66
C LEU A 69 -8.16 -14.80 15.98
N LEU A 70 -8.37 -15.97 15.35
CA LEU A 70 -7.34 -16.67 14.58
C LEU A 70 -6.85 -15.80 13.40
N VAL A 71 -7.79 -15.24 12.63
CA VAL A 71 -7.47 -14.34 11.51
C VAL A 71 -6.72 -13.11 12.00
N GLN A 72 -7.17 -12.47 13.09
CA GLN A 72 -6.53 -11.27 13.61
C GLN A 72 -5.11 -11.54 14.13
N THR A 73 -4.92 -12.61 14.89
CA THR A 73 -3.60 -12.96 15.47
C THR A 73 -2.57 -13.32 14.41
N THR A 74 -2.96 -14.06 13.37
CA THR A 74 -2.05 -14.39 12.25
C THR A 74 -1.59 -13.14 11.50
N GLN A 75 -2.48 -12.17 11.27
CA GLN A 75 -2.12 -10.91 10.62
C GLN A 75 -1.24 -10.04 11.52
N LEU A 76 -1.57 -9.91 12.81
CA LEU A 76 -0.76 -9.15 13.77
C LEU A 76 0.65 -9.73 13.93
N LEU A 77 0.78 -11.06 13.90
CA LEU A 77 2.08 -11.73 13.93
C LEU A 77 2.91 -11.37 12.68
N GLY A 78 2.30 -11.43 11.49
CA GLY A 78 2.96 -11.07 10.23
C GLY A 78 3.47 -9.62 10.23
N TYR A 79 2.62 -8.67 10.62
CA TYR A 79 3.01 -7.26 10.74
C TYR A 79 4.04 -7.03 11.85
N GLY A 80 3.97 -7.79 12.96
CA GLY A 80 4.95 -7.76 14.04
C GLY A 80 6.34 -8.16 13.57
N TRP A 81 6.44 -9.26 12.82
CA TRP A 81 7.70 -9.67 12.19
C TRP A 81 8.20 -8.61 11.21
N ALA A 82 7.36 -8.11 10.30
CA ALA A 82 7.74 -7.06 9.36
C ALA A 82 8.30 -5.80 10.07
N GLY A 83 7.75 -5.43 11.23
CA GLY A 83 8.24 -4.33 12.06
C GLY A 83 9.66 -4.57 12.60
N ILE A 84 9.95 -5.78 13.09
CA ILE A 84 11.27 -6.15 13.61
C ILE A 84 12.33 -6.09 12.49
N PHE A 85 12.00 -6.64 11.32
CA PHE A 85 12.95 -6.68 10.19
C PHE A 85 13.07 -5.37 9.43
N ARG A 86 12.21 -4.37 9.69
CA ARG A 86 12.25 -3.07 9.01
C ARG A 86 13.64 -2.43 9.03
N ARG A 87 14.32 -2.44 10.18
CA ARG A 87 15.64 -1.80 10.32
C ARG A 87 16.73 -2.48 9.47
N ILE A 88 16.57 -3.78 9.20
CA ILE A 88 17.54 -4.57 8.44
C ILE A 88 17.21 -4.54 6.94
N LEU A 89 15.92 -4.64 6.60
CA LEU A 89 15.44 -4.80 5.23
C LEU A 89 15.11 -3.48 4.51
N VAL A 90 14.83 -2.41 5.24
CA VAL A 90 14.36 -1.13 4.67
C VAL A 90 15.39 -0.03 4.87
N ASP A 91 15.99 0.09 6.05
CA ASP A 91 16.93 1.18 6.35
C ASP A 91 18.35 0.92 5.79
N SER A 92 18.65 -0.31 5.34
CA SER A 92 19.95 -0.66 4.75
C SER A 92 20.07 -0.19 3.29
N PRO A 93 21.08 0.62 2.92
CA PRO A 93 21.27 1.11 1.54
C PRO A 93 21.55 0.02 0.52
N TYR A 94 22.02 -1.15 0.96
CA TYR A 94 22.33 -2.28 0.09
C TYR A 94 21.09 -3.10 -0.32
N MET A 95 19.95 -2.88 0.35
CA MET A 95 18.71 -3.59 0.10
C MET A 95 17.78 -2.73 -0.76
N TRP A 96 17.71 -3.02 -2.06
CA TRP A 96 16.73 -2.39 -2.96
C TRP A 96 15.69 -3.42 -3.40
N TRP A 97 14.44 -3.00 -3.50
CA TRP A 97 13.31 -3.87 -3.82
C TRP A 97 12.89 -3.67 -5.29
N PRO A 98 13.44 -4.45 -6.25
CA PRO A 98 13.20 -4.27 -7.68
C PRO A 98 11.72 -4.22 -8.05
N GLY A 99 10.89 -5.07 -7.44
CA GLY A 99 9.45 -5.13 -7.71
C GLY A 99 8.70 -3.82 -7.44
N ASN A 100 9.20 -2.97 -6.53
CA ASN A 100 8.55 -1.71 -6.16
C ASN A 100 9.00 -0.53 -7.04
N MET A 101 10.13 -0.65 -7.75
CA MET A 101 10.69 0.46 -8.55
C MET A 101 9.77 0.93 -9.68
N PRO A 102 9.11 0.05 -10.46
CA PRO A 102 8.16 0.49 -11.49
C PRO A 102 6.99 1.29 -10.91
N GLN A 103 6.48 0.87 -9.74
CA GLN A 103 5.37 1.54 -9.08
C GLN A 103 5.78 2.93 -8.57
N VAL A 104 6.98 3.06 -7.98
CA VAL A 104 7.53 4.35 -7.57
C VAL A 104 7.75 5.27 -8.76
N SER A 105 8.27 4.74 -9.87
CA SER A 105 8.46 5.49 -11.12
C SER A 105 7.14 6.05 -11.66
N LEU A 106 6.09 5.23 -11.71
CA LEU A 106 4.75 5.64 -12.12
C LEU A 106 4.20 6.74 -11.21
N PHE A 107 4.29 6.58 -9.90
CA PHE A 107 3.78 7.59 -8.96
C PHE A 107 4.49 8.94 -9.11
N ARG A 108 5.82 8.91 -9.34
CA ARG A 108 6.61 10.12 -9.63
C ARG A 108 6.18 10.76 -10.94
N ALA A 109 6.00 9.98 -12.01
CA ALA A 109 5.53 10.48 -13.30
C ALA A 109 4.17 11.18 -13.22
N LEU A 110 3.26 10.70 -12.36
CA LEU A 110 1.92 11.28 -12.19
C LEU A 110 1.89 12.56 -11.35
N HIS A 111 2.86 12.77 -10.45
CA HIS A 111 2.85 13.90 -9.50
C HIS A 111 3.98 14.92 -9.72
N GLU A 112 5.07 14.56 -10.38
CA GLU A 112 6.12 15.51 -10.77
C GLU A 112 5.65 16.31 -11.99
N LYS A 113 5.54 17.64 -11.83
CA LYS A 113 5.41 18.55 -12.97
C LYS A 113 6.77 18.67 -13.64
N GLU A 114 6.99 17.88 -14.68
CA GLU A 114 8.21 17.90 -15.48
C GLU A 114 8.42 19.31 -16.09
N LYS A 115 9.40 20.06 -15.58
CA LYS A 115 9.80 21.34 -16.18
C LYS A 115 10.73 21.02 -17.36
N ARG A 116 10.12 20.67 -18.50
CA ARG A 116 10.84 20.26 -19.73
C ARG A 116 11.75 21.38 -20.23
N PRO A 117 13.06 21.16 -20.40
CA PRO A 117 13.77 21.73 -21.53
C PRO A 117 13.30 21.00 -22.80
N SER A 118 12.90 21.74 -23.82
CA SER A 118 12.45 21.20 -25.10
C SER A 118 13.57 20.39 -25.77
N GLY A 119 13.53 19.05 -25.70
CA GLY A 119 14.33 18.19 -26.58
C GLY A 119 14.90 16.86 -26.04
N GLU A 120 14.84 16.57 -24.73
CA GLU A 120 15.46 15.35 -24.18
C GLU A 120 14.43 14.23 -23.91
N GLN A 121 14.80 12.99 -24.26
CA GLN A 121 13.96 11.82 -24.01
C GLN A 121 13.90 11.47 -22.52
N THR A 122 12.69 11.23 -22.03
CA THR A 122 12.42 11.03 -20.60
C THR A 122 12.97 9.70 -20.10
N ARG A 123 13.62 9.70 -18.92
CA ARG A 123 14.06 8.50 -18.19
C ARG A 123 12.95 7.47 -17.92
N LEU A 124 11.68 7.88 -18.03
CA LEU A 124 10.50 7.04 -17.89
C LEU A 124 10.27 6.09 -19.08
N GLN A 125 10.83 6.36 -20.27
CA GLN A 125 10.79 5.43 -21.40
C GLN A 125 11.73 4.22 -21.24
N PHE A 126 12.76 4.32 -20.39
CA PHE A 126 13.66 3.20 -20.11
C PHE A 126 12.99 2.07 -19.31
N SER A 127 12.00 2.39 -18.47
CA SER A 127 11.33 1.39 -17.62
C SER A 127 10.48 0.38 -18.40
N PRO A 128 9.61 0.75 -19.35
CA PRO A 128 8.88 -0.23 -20.16
C PRO A 128 9.79 -0.99 -21.14
N LEU A 129 10.86 -0.37 -21.63
CA LEU A 129 11.80 -1.00 -22.57
C LEU A 129 12.59 -2.15 -21.92
N LEU A 130 13.04 -1.98 -20.67
CA LEU A 130 13.73 -3.01 -19.89
C LEU A 130 12.80 -4.17 -19.50
N VAL A 131 11.55 -3.89 -19.15
CA VAL A 131 10.55 -4.93 -18.86
C VAL A 131 10.21 -5.73 -20.11
N TYR A 132 10.09 -5.08 -21.27
CA TYR A 132 9.89 -5.74 -22.56
C TYR A 132 11.09 -6.59 -22.98
N GLN A 133 12.32 -6.11 -22.77
CA GLN A 133 13.54 -6.90 -23.03
C GLN A 133 13.67 -8.10 -22.08
N ALA A 134 13.32 -7.97 -20.80
CA ALA A 134 13.38 -9.08 -19.85
C ALA A 134 12.37 -10.20 -20.16
N LEU A 135 11.17 -9.85 -20.65
CA LEU A 135 10.13 -10.79 -21.07
C LEU A 135 10.48 -11.56 -22.36
N LEU A 136 11.35 -11.01 -23.22
CA LEU A 136 11.80 -11.67 -24.45
C LEU A 136 12.98 -12.63 -24.23
N THR A 137 13.57 -12.64 -23.03
CA THR A 137 14.74 -13.47 -22.68
C THR A 137 14.44 -14.62 -21.72
N THR A 138 13.16 -14.92 -21.49
CA THR A 138 12.66 -16.12 -20.77
C THR A 138 11.82 -16.96 -21.70
#